data_AF-A0A1R1X6H9-F1
#
_entry.id   AF-A0A1R1X6H9-F1
#
_cell.length_a   1.000
_cell.length_b   1.000
_cell.length_c   1.000
_cell.angle_alpha   90.00
_cell.angle_beta   90.00
_cell.angle_gamma   90.00
#
_symmetry.space_group_name_H-M   'P 1'
#
loop_
_entity.id
_entity.type
_entity.pdbx_description
1 polymer ?
#
loop_
_entity_poly.entity_id
_entity_poly.type
_entity_poly.pdbx_seq_one_letter_code
_entity_poly.pdbx_strand_id
1 'polypeptide(L)'
;MKDKFKIITESMHLADRGDTENAVNLSSNELKIRKVEKINIADDSEYDSSKYLKEEDPKLFKSQKTGRGPLTDPNWRDICEPFMTCYKAVTVEFIWFGIQGKVEALIHKLMKQVMIQFHRRLFVETDDWYGMTMQDLRKMEAEAAIELEKV
;
A
#
# COMPACT_ATOMS: atom_id res chain seq x y z
N MET A 1 13.03 -6.94 21.61
CA MET A 1 12.64 -8.19 20.93
C MET A 1 13.76 -8.84 20.11
N LYS A 2 14.96 -8.23 19.95
CA LYS A 2 16.15 -8.82 19.28
C LYS A 2 15.75 -9.64 18.03
N ASP A 3 16.29 -10.84 17.88
CA ASP A 3 16.07 -11.73 16.73
C ASP A 3 14.74 -12.52 16.83
N LYS A 4 13.89 -12.22 17.82
CA LYS A 4 12.60 -12.90 18.03
C LYS A 4 11.43 -12.20 17.34
N PHE A 5 11.67 -11.08 16.68
CA PHE A 5 10.66 -10.33 15.95
C PHE A 5 11.25 -9.65 14.73
N LYS A 6 10.65 -9.86 13.56
CA LYS A 6 11.04 -9.24 12.30
C LYS A 6 9.79 -8.94 11.46
N ILE A 7 9.76 -7.76 10.86
CA ILE A 7 8.86 -7.44 9.75
C ILE A 7 9.73 -6.91 8.62
N ILE A 8 9.67 -7.57 7.47
CA ILE A 8 10.32 -7.13 6.24
C ILE A 8 9.23 -6.82 5.23
N THR A 9 9.38 -5.72 4.50
CA THR A 9 8.57 -5.44 3.32
C THR A 9 9.50 -5.18 2.15
N GLU A 10 9.51 -6.09 1.19
CA GLU A 10 10.21 -5.93 -0.08
C GLU A 10 9.20 -5.50 -1.13
N SER A 11 9.57 -4.53 -1.98
CA SER A 11 8.65 -3.94 -2.95
C SER A 11 9.27 -3.86 -4.34
N MET A 12 8.51 -4.25 -5.36
CA MET A 12 8.84 -4.01 -6.77
C MET A 12 7.69 -3.25 -7.42
N HIS A 13 8.00 -2.26 -8.26
CA HIS A 13 7.01 -1.46 -8.98
C HIS A 13 7.19 -1.72 -10.48
N LEU A 14 6.19 -2.33 -11.12
CA LEU A 14 6.22 -2.69 -12.53
C LEU A 14 5.08 -1.99 -13.29
N ALA A 15 5.31 -1.69 -14.56
CA ALA A 15 4.30 -1.18 -15.47
C ALA A 15 3.42 -2.33 -16.02
N ASP A 16 2.79 -3.10 -15.12
CA ASP A 16 1.88 -4.21 -15.44
C ASP A 16 0.59 -4.12 -14.58
N ARG A 17 -0.39 -5.00 -14.85
CA ARG A 17 -1.67 -5.06 -14.12
C ARG A 17 -1.70 -6.12 -13.01
N GLY A 18 -0.55 -6.52 -12.48
CA GLY A 18 -0.47 -7.52 -11.42
C GLY A 18 -0.30 -8.95 -11.92
N ASP A 19 0.26 -9.12 -13.13
CA ASP A 19 0.40 -10.40 -13.83
C ASP A 19 1.76 -11.06 -13.60
N THR A 20 2.75 -10.35 -13.06
CA THR A 20 4.09 -10.88 -12.77
C THR A 20 4.07 -11.74 -11.50
N GLU A 21 4.18 -13.05 -11.66
CA GLU A 21 4.00 -14.01 -10.56
C GLU A 21 5.04 -13.89 -9.42
N ASN A 22 6.30 -13.59 -9.71
CA ASN A 22 7.39 -13.48 -8.71
C ASN A 22 8.20 -12.19 -8.86
N ALA A 23 7.53 -11.04 -8.88
CA ALA A 23 8.14 -9.74 -9.16
C ALA A 23 9.26 -9.32 -8.17
N VAL A 24 9.22 -9.83 -6.94
CA VAL A 24 10.24 -9.55 -5.89
C VAL A 24 11.30 -10.64 -5.77
N ASN A 25 11.30 -11.63 -6.67
CA ASN A 25 12.29 -12.70 -6.71
C ASN A 25 12.41 -13.52 -5.41
N LEU A 26 11.27 -13.90 -4.82
CA LEU A 26 11.21 -14.79 -3.65
C LEU A 26 11.80 -16.15 -3.97
N SER A 27 12.40 -16.79 -2.97
CA SER A 27 12.88 -18.17 -3.07
C SER A 27 11.73 -19.16 -3.24
N SER A 28 12.04 -20.36 -3.75
CA SER A 28 11.03 -21.42 -3.93
C SER A 28 10.34 -21.83 -2.63
N ASN A 29 10.98 -21.65 -1.47
CA ASN A 29 10.38 -21.97 -0.17
C ASN A 29 9.38 -20.90 0.27
N GLU A 30 9.73 -19.62 0.08
CA GLU A 30 8.82 -18.50 0.36
C GLU A 30 7.60 -18.53 -0.56
N LEU A 31 7.79 -18.83 -1.85
CA LEU A 31 6.70 -18.96 -2.82
C LEU A 31 5.66 -20.02 -2.42
N LYS A 32 6.09 -21.14 -1.84
CA LYS A 32 5.19 -22.23 -1.41
C LYS A 32 4.27 -21.85 -0.26
N ILE A 33 4.74 -20.98 0.64
CA ILE A 33 4.00 -20.59 1.84
C ILE A 33 3.29 -19.24 1.69
N ARG A 34 3.59 -18.47 0.64
CA ARG A 34 3.01 -17.15 0.46
C ARG A 34 1.50 -17.24 0.26
N LYS A 35 0.83 -16.17 0.66
CA LYS A 35 -0.53 -15.85 0.24
C LYS A 35 -0.50 -14.60 -0.62
N VAL A 36 -1.11 -14.67 -1.81
CA VAL A 36 -1.25 -13.52 -2.70
C VAL A 36 -2.58 -12.85 -2.43
N GLU A 37 -2.57 -11.54 -2.18
CA GLU A 37 -3.78 -10.73 -2.02
C GLU A 37 -3.73 -9.53 -2.99
N LYS A 38 -4.80 -9.32 -3.75
CA LYS A 38 -4.94 -8.19 -4.67
C LYS A 38 -5.74 -7.07 -4.00
N ILE A 39 -5.07 -6.00 -3.60
CA ILE A 39 -5.71 -4.85 -2.95
C ILE A 39 -6.52 -4.03 -3.97
N ASN A 40 -7.78 -3.72 -3.64
CA ASN A 40 -8.60 -2.78 -4.42
C ASN A 40 -8.81 -1.48 -3.64
N ILE A 41 -8.19 -0.39 -4.07
CA ILE A 41 -8.36 0.90 -3.38
C ILE A 41 -9.79 1.47 -3.50
N ALA A 42 -10.58 1.01 -4.48
CA ALA A 42 -11.98 1.42 -4.67
C ALA A 42 -13.00 0.47 -4.01
N ASP A 43 -12.55 -0.63 -3.39
CA ASP A 43 -13.43 -1.58 -2.69
C ASP A 43 -13.47 -1.28 -1.19
N ASP A 44 -14.59 -0.73 -0.72
CA ASP A 44 -14.76 -0.40 0.70
C ASP A 44 -14.98 -1.64 1.57
N SER A 45 -15.29 -2.81 1.00
CA SER A 45 -15.49 -4.04 1.78
C SER A 45 -14.20 -4.60 2.37
N GLU A 46 -13.05 -4.26 1.77
CA GLU A 46 -11.73 -4.61 2.31
C GLU A 46 -11.22 -3.61 3.36
N TYR A 47 -11.92 -2.49 3.55
CA TYR A 47 -11.50 -1.38 4.38
C TYR A 47 -12.17 -1.43 5.76
N ASP A 48 -11.41 -1.06 6.80
CA ASP A 48 -11.95 -0.87 8.15
C ASP A 48 -12.93 0.32 8.17
N SER A 49 -14.23 0.03 8.18
CA SER A 49 -15.29 1.05 8.15
C SER A 49 -15.18 2.08 9.28
N SER A 50 -14.56 1.73 10.41
CA SER A 50 -14.34 2.67 11.52
C SER A 50 -13.31 3.76 11.20
N LYS A 51 -12.46 3.54 10.19
CA LYS A 51 -11.44 4.47 9.72
C LYS A 51 -11.85 5.19 8.45
N TYR A 52 -13.09 5.05 8.00
CA TYR A 52 -13.49 5.56 6.69
C TYR A 52 -13.55 7.08 6.72
N LEU A 53 -12.78 7.70 5.82
CA LEU A 53 -12.76 9.13 5.61
C LEU A 53 -13.26 9.39 4.19
N LYS A 54 -14.31 10.21 4.06
CA LYS A 54 -14.96 10.50 2.78
C LYS A 54 -14.00 11.23 1.84
N GLU A 55 -13.17 12.09 2.41
CA GLU A 55 -12.10 12.82 1.74
C GLU A 55 -11.02 11.89 1.18
N GLU A 56 -10.79 10.71 1.76
CA GLU A 56 -9.83 9.71 1.27
C GLU A 56 -10.47 8.66 0.36
N ASP A 57 -11.70 8.85 -0.14
CA ASP A 57 -12.37 7.90 -1.03
C ASP A 57 -12.04 8.12 -2.52
N PRO A 58 -11.33 7.18 -3.18
CA PRO A 58 -11.03 7.25 -4.60
C PRO A 58 -12.27 7.29 -5.51
N LYS A 59 -13.43 6.84 -5.03
CA LYS A 59 -14.71 6.91 -5.76
C LYS A 59 -15.33 8.30 -5.76
N LEU A 60 -14.85 9.19 -4.90
CA LEU A 60 -15.34 10.57 -4.78
C LEU A 60 -14.33 11.60 -5.28
N PHE A 61 -13.08 11.19 -5.50
CA PHE A 61 -12.01 12.05 -5.96
C PHE A 61 -11.84 12.03 -7.48
N LYS A 62 -11.73 13.23 -8.08
CA LYS A 62 -11.27 13.42 -9.45
C LYS A 62 -10.19 14.48 -9.48
N SER A 63 -8.99 14.09 -9.91
CA SER A 63 -7.84 14.98 -10.02
C SER A 63 -8.12 16.07 -11.04
N GLN A 64 -7.93 17.32 -10.65
CA GLN A 64 -8.01 18.49 -11.52
C GLN A 64 -6.76 18.63 -12.39
N LYS A 65 -5.59 18.17 -11.92
CA LYS A 65 -4.33 18.23 -12.68
C LYS A 65 -4.23 17.16 -13.76
N THR A 66 -4.79 15.98 -13.52
CA THR A 66 -4.62 14.81 -14.42
C THR A 66 -5.92 14.32 -15.06
N GLY A 67 -7.08 14.73 -14.52
CA GLY A 67 -8.40 14.23 -14.93
C GLY A 67 -8.72 12.80 -14.47
N ARG A 68 -7.81 12.11 -13.77
CA ARG A 68 -7.99 10.74 -13.28
C ARG A 68 -9.03 10.66 -12.16
N GLY A 69 -9.73 9.54 -12.11
CA GLY A 69 -10.86 9.33 -11.20
C GLY A 69 -12.15 10.03 -11.68
N PRO A 70 -13.26 9.82 -10.97
CA PRO A 70 -13.40 8.93 -9.81
C PRO A 70 -13.39 7.45 -10.20
N LEU A 71 -12.94 6.58 -9.30
CA LEU A 71 -12.84 5.13 -9.53
C LEU A 71 -14.17 4.40 -9.28
N THR A 72 -15.24 4.82 -9.96
CA THR A 72 -16.60 4.26 -9.75
C THR A 72 -16.89 2.99 -10.56
N ASP A 73 -16.16 2.76 -11.66
CA ASP A 73 -16.31 1.56 -12.48
C ASP A 73 -15.71 0.35 -11.74
N PRO A 74 -16.47 -0.75 -11.51
CA PRO A 74 -15.93 -1.97 -10.93
C PRO A 74 -14.71 -2.55 -11.68
N ASN A 75 -14.62 -2.27 -12.99
CA ASN A 75 -13.54 -2.70 -13.88
C ASN A 75 -12.47 -1.60 -14.10
N TRP A 76 -12.41 -0.57 -13.24
CA TRP A 76 -11.45 0.55 -13.39
C TRP A 76 -10.01 0.06 -13.60
N ARG A 77 -9.64 -1.07 -13.00
CA ARG A 77 -8.31 -1.69 -13.12
C ARG A 77 -7.96 -2.18 -14.51
N ASP A 78 -8.93 -2.42 -15.38
CA ASP A 78 -8.71 -2.91 -16.74
C ASP A 78 -8.68 -1.77 -17.76
N ILE A 79 -9.30 -0.64 -17.43
CA ILE A 79 -9.49 0.50 -18.33
C ILE A 79 -8.66 1.73 -17.98
N CYS A 80 -8.04 1.77 -16.78
CA CYS A 80 -7.27 2.94 -16.36
C CYS A 80 -5.92 3.05 -17.09
N GLU A 81 -5.55 4.29 -17.39
CA GLU A 81 -4.24 4.65 -17.94
C GLU A 81 -3.76 5.98 -17.32
N PRO A 82 -2.44 6.13 -17.06
CA PRO A 82 -1.46 5.06 -16.98
C PRO A 82 -1.72 4.17 -15.76
N PHE A 83 -1.19 2.94 -15.80
CA PHE A 83 -1.24 1.99 -14.69
C PHE A 83 0.15 1.49 -14.30
N MET A 84 0.25 0.97 -13.09
CA MET A 84 1.38 0.23 -12.57
C MET A 84 0.88 -0.74 -11.50
N THR A 85 1.72 -1.67 -11.07
CA THR A 85 1.46 -2.50 -9.90
C THR A 85 2.65 -2.45 -8.95
N CYS A 86 2.36 -2.21 -7.67
CA CYS A 86 3.31 -2.39 -6.59
C CYS A 86 3.15 -3.79 -5.97
N TYR A 87 4.13 -4.64 -6.20
CA TYR A 87 4.23 -5.96 -5.58
C TYR A 87 4.93 -5.82 -4.24
N LYS A 88 4.21 -6.04 -3.13
CA LYS A 88 4.76 -5.95 -1.77
C LYS A 88 4.77 -7.34 -1.12
N ALA A 89 5.96 -7.92 -0.96
CA ALA A 89 6.15 -9.13 -0.15
C ALA A 89 6.38 -8.72 1.30
N VAL A 90 5.47 -9.12 2.19
CA VAL A 90 5.58 -8.89 3.63
C VAL A 90 5.97 -10.20 4.29
N THR A 91 7.09 -10.20 5.02
CA THR A 91 7.55 -11.34 5.81
C THR A 91 7.51 -10.96 7.28
N VAL A 92 6.77 -11.72 8.07
CA VAL A 92 6.66 -11.53 9.53
C VAL A 92 7.20 -12.76 10.23
N GLU A 93 8.10 -12.55 11.17
CA GLU A 93 8.64 -13.59 12.04
C GLU A 93 8.44 -13.15 13.49
N PHE A 94 7.77 -13.96 14.29
CA PHE A 94 7.53 -13.67 15.70
C PHE A 94 7.68 -14.93 16.56
N ILE A 95 8.85 -15.09 17.16
CA ILE A 95 9.23 -16.31 17.88
C ILE A 95 8.83 -16.19 19.35
N TRP A 96 7.57 -16.52 19.64
CA TRP A 96 7.05 -16.57 21.00
C TRP A 96 6.07 -17.73 21.21
N PHE A 97 6.39 -18.60 22.16
CA PHE A 97 5.61 -19.80 22.46
C PHE A 97 4.15 -19.46 22.81
N GLY A 98 3.21 -20.17 22.19
CA GLY A 98 1.77 -20.07 22.46
C GLY A 98 1.03 -18.93 21.75
N ILE A 99 1.74 -17.96 21.17
CA ILE A 99 1.12 -16.79 20.51
C ILE A 99 1.64 -16.48 19.10
N GLN A 100 2.66 -17.21 18.61
CA GLN A 100 3.31 -16.98 17.31
C GLN A 100 2.33 -16.71 16.15
N GLY A 101 1.60 -17.73 15.71
CA GLY A 101 0.73 -17.61 14.53
C GLY A 101 -0.41 -16.59 14.70
N LYS A 102 -0.88 -16.36 15.93
CA LYS A 102 -1.91 -15.34 16.19
C LYS A 102 -1.37 -13.93 15.99
N VAL A 103 -0.16 -13.66 16.45
CA VAL A 103 0.48 -12.34 16.31
C VAL A 103 0.92 -12.10 14.88
N GLU A 104 1.52 -13.09 14.22
CA GLU A 104 1.92 -12.98 12.81
C GLU A 104 0.71 -12.70 11.91
N ALA A 105 -0.39 -13.44 12.08
CA ALA A 105 -1.64 -13.20 11.34
C ALA A 105 -2.24 -11.82 11.61
N LEU A 106 -2.19 -11.34 12.86
CA LEU A 106 -2.63 -9.99 13.20
C LEU A 106 -1.79 -8.93 12.49
N ILE A 107 -0.46 -9.07 12.47
CA ILE A 107 0.43 -8.13 11.80
C ILE A 107 0.14 -8.10 10.30
N HIS A 108 -0.01 -9.25 9.65
CA HIS A 108 -0.38 -9.28 8.22
C HIS A 108 -1.71 -8.58 7.96
N LYS A 109 -2.72 -8.79 8.82
CA LYS A 109 -4.00 -8.07 8.71
C LYS A 109 -3.81 -6.56 8.82
N LEU A 110 -3.02 -6.10 9.79
CA LEU A 110 -2.73 -4.68 9.98
C LEU A 110 -1.96 -4.09 8.78
N MET A 111 -0.95 -4.81 8.27
CA MET A 111 -0.19 -4.39 7.10
C MET A 111 -1.07 -4.23 5.87
N LYS A 112 -2.02 -5.15 5.63
CA LYS A 112 -3.02 -5.00 4.55
C LYS A 112 -3.82 -3.71 4.73
N GLN A 113 -4.35 -3.45 5.93
CA GLN A 113 -5.16 -2.26 6.20
C GLN A 113 -4.36 -0.96 6.00
N VAL A 114 -3.11 -0.93 6.48
CA VAL A 114 -2.19 0.21 6.25
C VAL A 114 -1.96 0.42 4.76
N MET A 115 -1.73 -0.65 3.99
CA MET A 115 -1.55 -0.54 2.53
C MET A 115 -2.79 0.00 1.84
N ILE A 116 -4.00 -0.47 2.18
CA ILE A 116 -5.24 0.05 1.59
C ILE A 116 -5.38 1.55 1.89
N GLN A 117 -5.27 1.94 3.16
CA GLN A 117 -5.40 3.33 3.59
C GLN A 117 -4.37 4.23 2.90
N PHE A 118 -3.11 3.82 2.91
CA PHE A 118 -2.02 4.56 2.28
C PHE A 118 -2.25 4.79 0.78
N HIS A 119 -2.62 3.75 0.02
CA HIS A 119 -2.80 3.90 -1.43
C HIS A 119 -4.09 4.63 -1.81
N ARG A 120 -5.15 4.55 -0.99
CA ARG A 120 -6.34 5.40 -1.14
C ARG A 120 -5.98 6.87 -1.00
N ARG A 121 -5.28 7.21 0.09
CA ARG A 121 -4.81 8.57 0.35
C ARG A 121 -3.86 9.07 -0.74
N LEU A 122 -2.87 8.25 -1.13
CA LEU A 122 -1.93 8.57 -2.22
C LEU A 122 -2.67 8.91 -3.54
N PHE A 123 -3.75 8.19 -3.86
CA PHE A 123 -4.55 8.47 -5.06
C PHE A 123 -5.31 9.79 -4.94
N VAL A 124 -5.96 10.05 -3.80
CA VAL A 124 -6.70 11.31 -3.57
C VAL A 124 -5.77 12.52 -3.54
N GLU A 125 -4.57 12.38 -2.98
CA GLU A 125 -3.57 13.46 -2.92
C GLU A 125 -2.83 13.64 -4.25
N THR A 126 -3.30 13.04 -5.36
CA THR A 126 -2.67 13.18 -6.70
C THR A 126 -2.43 14.64 -7.05
N ASP A 127 -3.40 15.52 -6.80
CA ASP A 127 -3.24 16.93 -7.13
C ASP A 127 -2.18 17.64 -6.28
N ASP A 128 -1.82 17.10 -5.12
CA ASP A 128 -0.80 17.68 -4.25
C ASP A 128 0.60 17.33 -4.76
N TRP A 129 0.85 16.04 -5.03
CA TRP A 129 2.18 15.58 -5.44
C TRP A 129 2.44 15.59 -6.95
N TYR A 130 1.40 15.59 -7.79
CA TYR A 130 1.58 15.55 -9.24
C TYR A 130 2.26 16.82 -9.77
N GLY A 131 3.38 16.61 -10.46
CA GLY A 131 4.24 17.67 -11.01
C GLY A 131 5.39 18.09 -10.10
N MET A 132 5.49 17.54 -8.89
CA MET A 132 6.65 17.81 -8.02
C MET A 132 7.93 17.21 -8.57
N THR A 133 9.03 17.93 -8.39
CA THR A 133 10.37 17.44 -8.67
C THR A 133 10.93 16.67 -7.47
N MET A 134 11.99 15.89 -7.68
CA MET A 134 12.73 15.27 -6.57
C MET A 134 13.30 16.28 -5.57
N GLN A 135 13.55 17.53 -5.99
CA GLN A 135 14.00 18.59 -5.10
C GLN A 135 12.87 19.04 -4.17
N ASP A 136 11.65 19.20 -4.70
CA ASP A 136 10.47 19.53 -3.91
C ASP A 136 10.16 18.43 -2.89
N LEU A 137 10.23 17.16 -3.31
CA LEU A 137 10.06 16.01 -2.42
C LEU A 137 11.06 16.02 -1.26
N ARG A 138 12.36 16.21 -1.53
CA ARG A 138 13.39 16.30 -0.49
C ARG A 138 13.17 17.45 0.48
N LYS A 139 12.64 18.58 0.00
CA LYS A 139 12.32 19.72 0.86
C LYS A 139 11.17 19.37 1.79
N MET A 140 10.09 18.77 1.28
CA MET A 140 8.97 18.30 2.12
C MET A 140 9.41 17.23 3.12
N GLU A 141 10.28 16.30 2.74
CA GLU A 141 10.86 15.31 3.66
C GLU A 141 11.60 15.99 4.82
N ALA A 142 12.40 17.03 4.54
CA ALA A 142 13.11 17.79 5.56
C ALA A 142 12.18 18.58 6.48
N GLU A 143 11.13 19.20 5.93
CA GLU A 143 10.12 19.92 6.70
C GLU A 143 9.33 18.97 7.61
N ALA A 144 8.89 17.83 7.08
CA ALA A 144 8.18 16.80 7.85
C ALA A 144 9.05 16.21 8.97
N ALA A 145 10.35 16.00 8.73
CA ALA A 145 11.28 15.53 9.77
C ALA A 145 11.35 16.51 10.95
N ILE A 146 11.45 17.81 10.67
CA ILE A 146 11.48 18.86 11.70
C ILE A 146 10.16 18.93 12.48
N GLU A 147 9.01 18.75 11.82
CA GLU A 147 7.71 18.75 12.48
C GLU A 147 7.54 17.55 13.40
N LEU A 148 7.97 16.36 12.98
CA LEU A 148 7.89 15.14 13.78
C LEU A 148 8.80 15.17 15.01
N GLU A 149 9.94 15.87 14.96
CA GLU A 149 10.81 16.07 16.13
C GLU A 149 10.19 16.96 17.22
N LYS A 150 9.16 17.75 16.88
CA LYS A 150 8.48 18.65 17.83
C LYS A 150 7.34 17.98 18.60
N VAL A 151 6.96 16.76 18.22
CA VAL A 151 5.87 15.96 18.81
C VAL A 151 6.43 14.96 19.80
#